data_AF-A0A933J3V1-F1
#
_entry.id   AF-A0A933J3V1-F1
#
_cell.length_a   1.000
_cell.length_b   1.000
_cell.length_c   1.000
_cell.angle_alpha   90.00
_cell.angle_beta   90.00
_cell.angle_gamma   90.00
#
_symmetry.space_group_name_H-M   'P 1'
#
loop_
_entity.id
_entity.type
_entity.pdbx_description
1 polymer ?
#
loop_
_entity_poly.entity_id
_entity_poly.type
_entity_poly.pdbx_seq_one_letter_code
_entity_poly.pdbx_strand_id
1 'polypeptide(L)'
;MNCWTIWVERDSGWSGIEIERLLFRYGVRVWGRGFLDDRLFFRVKKRQARWAEYVLLRCAAPIAGAPFDSRNYDYAERHEPGAEPVSRRPRSKSPDLVEQLLAFVR
;
A
#
# COMPACT_ATOMS: atom_id res chain seq x y z
N MET A 1 -16.18 1.71 11.91
CA MET A 1 -14.72 1.95 11.74
C MET A 1 -14.47 2.57 10.37
N ASN A 2 -13.82 3.74 10.26
CA ASN A 2 -13.57 4.43 8.98
C ASN A 2 -12.23 4.00 8.34
N CYS A 3 -11.96 2.71 8.37
CA CYS A 3 -10.75 2.12 7.81
C CYS A 3 -11.09 0.90 6.96
N TRP A 4 -10.21 0.59 6.02
CA TRP A 4 -10.21 -0.63 5.24
C TRP A 4 -8.88 -1.36 5.47
N THR A 5 -8.93 -2.68 5.59
CA THR A 5 -7.75 -3.52 5.72
C THR A 5 -7.44 -4.13 4.37
N ILE A 6 -6.27 -3.82 3.84
CA ILE A 6 -5.72 -4.48 2.66
C ILE A 6 -4.80 -5.58 3.14
N TRP A 7 -4.98 -6.79 2.63
CA TRP A 7 -4.15 -7.94 2.91
C TRP A 7 -3.20 -8.19 1.76
N VAL A 8 -1.98 -8.64 2.06
CA VAL A 8 -0.94 -8.98 1.08
C VAL A 8 -0.27 -10.26 1.57
N GLU A 9 -0.04 -11.22 0.67
CA GLU A 9 0.68 -12.45 1.01
C GLU A 9 2.12 -12.11 1.40
N ARG A 10 2.63 -12.68 2.50
CA ARG A 10 3.97 -12.35 3.02
C ARG A 10 5.08 -12.74 2.05
N ASP A 11 4.90 -13.84 1.34
CA ASP A 11 5.88 -14.39 0.39
C ASP A 11 5.73 -13.81 -1.02
N SER A 12 5.02 -12.70 -1.16
CA SER A 12 4.82 -11.99 -2.43
C SER A 12 6.06 -11.31 -3.01
N GLY A 13 7.19 -11.36 -2.31
CA GLY A 13 8.40 -10.60 -2.65
C GLY A 13 8.35 -9.13 -2.20
N TRP A 14 7.26 -8.68 -1.59
CA TRP A 14 7.12 -7.34 -1.03
C TRP A 14 7.23 -7.35 0.49
N SER A 15 8.19 -6.61 1.04
CA SER A 15 8.26 -6.39 2.48
C SER A 15 7.20 -5.38 2.94
N GLY A 16 6.82 -5.47 4.22
CA GLY A 16 5.86 -4.53 4.79
C GLY A 16 6.31 -3.06 4.76
N ILE A 17 7.62 -2.83 4.83
CA ILE A 17 8.22 -1.49 4.76
C ILE A 17 8.13 -0.94 3.33
N GLU A 18 8.39 -1.76 2.31
CA GLU A 18 8.28 -1.34 0.91
C GLU A 18 6.85 -0.95 0.56
N ILE A 19 5.86 -1.76 0.99
CA ILE A 19 4.44 -1.46 0.79
C ILE A 19 4.04 -0.15 1.49
N GLU A 20 4.47 0.04 2.74
CA GLU A 20 4.17 1.27 3.49
C GLU A 20 4.78 2.52 2.80
N ARG A 21 6.04 2.43 2.37
CA ARG A 21 6.72 3.50 1.62
C ARG A 21 6.07 3.77 0.26
N LEU A 22 5.64 2.72 -0.44
CA LEU A 22 4.92 2.83 -1.71
C LEU A 22 3.61 3.59 -1.52
N LEU A 23 2.77 3.14 -0.59
CA LEU A 23 1.48 3.76 -0.27
C LEU A 23 1.67 5.23 0.15
N PHE A 24 2.66 5.51 1.00
CA PHE A 24 2.97 6.87 1.42
C PHE A 24 3.34 7.79 0.26
N ARG A 25 4.19 7.32 -0.67
CA ARG A 25 4.59 8.04 -1.89
C ARG A 25 3.40 8.45 -2.75
N TYR A 26 2.37 7.61 -2.79
CA TYR A 26 1.12 7.86 -3.49
C TYR A 26 0.05 8.57 -2.65
N GLY A 27 0.43 9.12 -1.49
CA GLY A 27 -0.45 9.93 -0.65
C GLY A 27 -1.46 9.12 0.18
N VAL A 28 -1.25 7.81 0.32
CA VAL A 28 -2.02 6.93 1.19
C VAL A 28 -1.33 6.84 2.54
N ARG A 29 -2.04 7.20 3.60
CA ARG A 29 -1.53 7.07 4.98
C ARG A 29 -1.98 5.74 5.56
N VAL A 30 -1.03 4.94 6.02
CA VAL A 30 -1.26 3.71 6.80
C VAL A 30 -1.45 4.10 8.28
N TRP A 31 -2.46 3.53 8.93
CA TRP A 31 -2.83 3.81 10.33
C TRP A 31 -2.53 2.64 11.26
N GLY A 32 -2.21 1.49 10.68
CA GLY A 32 -1.81 0.30 11.38
C GLY A 32 -1.36 -0.73 10.36
N ARG A 33 -0.33 -1.48 10.70
CA ARG A 33 0.13 -2.64 9.94
C ARG A 33 0.52 -3.76 10.89
N GLY A 34 0.58 -4.97 10.37
CA GLY A 34 1.03 -6.12 11.13
C GLY A 34 1.02 -7.37 10.27
N PHE A 35 1.14 -8.51 10.92
CA PHE A 35 1.12 -9.82 10.29
C PHE A 35 0.14 -10.74 11.03
N LEU A 36 -0.51 -11.61 10.27
CA LEU A 36 -1.39 -12.67 10.77
C LEU A 36 -1.42 -13.81 9.74
N ASP A 37 -1.22 -15.05 10.18
CA ASP A 37 -1.33 -16.28 9.36
C ASP A 37 -0.70 -16.14 7.96
N ASP A 38 0.60 -15.81 7.93
CA ASP A 38 1.41 -15.60 6.72
C ASP A 38 0.98 -14.47 5.77
N ARG A 39 0.16 -13.56 6.28
CA ARG A 39 -0.26 -12.35 5.55
C ARG A 39 0.16 -11.09 6.27
N LEU A 40 0.54 -10.10 5.48
CA LEU A 40 0.68 -8.72 5.91
C LEU A 40 -0.69 -8.03 5.83
N PHE A 41 -0.98 -7.15 6.77
CA PHE A 41 -2.15 -6.29 6.69
C PHE A 41 -1.79 -4.82 6.83
N PHE A 42 -2.54 -3.97 6.11
CA PHE A 42 -2.40 -2.52 6.15
C PHE A 42 -3.78 -1.89 6.32
N ARG A 43 -3.94 -1.10 7.38
CA ARG A 43 -5.16 -0.33 7.65
C ARG A 43 -5.03 1.06 7.07
N VAL A 44 -5.88 1.40 6.11
CA VAL A 44 -5.95 2.73 5.47
C VAL A 44 -7.32 3.36 5.73
N LYS A 45 -7.45 4.68 5.56
CA LYS A 45 -8.78 5.32 5.61
C LYS A 45 -9.67 4.78 4.50
N LYS A 46 -10.95 4.54 4.77
CA LYS A 46 -11.89 3.96 3.77
C LYS A 46 -11.94 4.78 2.47
N ARG A 47 -11.90 6.11 2.58
CA ARG A 47 -11.82 7.03 1.42
C ARG A 47 -10.56 6.88 0.55
N GLN A 48 -9.50 6.27 1.07
CA GLN A 48 -8.24 6.01 0.37
C GLN A 48 -8.13 4.56 -0.13
N ALA A 49 -9.03 3.67 0.29
CA ALA A 49 -8.93 2.23 0.04
C ALA A 49 -8.91 1.90 -1.45
N ARG A 50 -9.83 2.46 -2.24
CA ARG A 50 -9.86 2.27 -3.70
C ARG A 50 -8.54 2.66 -4.37
N TRP A 51 -7.96 3.80 -3.97
CA TRP A 51 -6.70 4.28 -4.54
C TRP A 51 -5.51 3.45 -4.09
N ALA A 52 -5.46 3.08 -2.81
CA ALA A 52 -4.40 2.25 -2.24
C ALA A 52 -4.32 0.88 -2.93
N GLU A 53 -5.47 0.24 -3.10
CA GLU A 53 -5.60 -1.05 -3.80
C GLU A 53 -5.13 -0.94 -5.26
N TYR A 54 -5.60 0.09 -5.98
CA TYR A 54 -5.17 0.32 -7.35
C TYR A 54 -3.65 0.53 -7.48
N VAL A 55 -3.03 1.29 -6.56
CA VAL A 55 -1.57 1.49 -6.54
C VAL A 55 -0.84 0.16 -6.35
N LEU A 56 -1.28 -0.68 -5.42
CA LEU A 56 -0.64 -1.97 -5.15
C LEU A 56 -0.74 -2.90 -6.37
N LEU A 57 -1.91 -3.01 -6.98
CA LEU A 57 -2.09 -3.81 -8.20
C LEU A 57 -1.22 -3.32 -9.35
N ARG A 58 -1.15 -1.99 -9.56
CA ARG A 58 -0.31 -1.38 -10.61
C ARG A 58 1.19 -1.60 -10.38
N CYS A 59 1.62 -1.68 -9.14
CA CYS A 59 3.00 -2.00 -8.77
C CYS A 59 3.25 -3.51 -8.65
N ALA A 60 2.31 -4.38 -9.06
CA ALA A 60 2.42 -5.83 -8.95
C ALA A 60 2.62 -6.34 -7.50
N ALA A 61 2.12 -5.60 -6.50
CA ALA A 61 1.98 -6.09 -5.14
C ALA A 61 0.65 -6.86 -5.01
N PRO A 62 0.68 -8.19 -4.83
CA PRO A 62 -0.52 -9.01 -4.86
C PRO A 62 -1.37 -8.77 -3.61
N ILE A 63 -2.66 -8.56 -3.81
CA ILE A 63 -3.62 -8.35 -2.73
C ILE A 63 -4.29 -9.69 -2.42
N ALA A 64 -4.32 -10.05 -1.15
CA ALA A 64 -5.00 -11.23 -0.67
C ALA A 64 -6.47 -10.90 -0.32
N GLY A 65 -7.37 -11.84 -0.60
CA GLY A 65 -8.78 -11.73 -0.23
C GLY A 65 -9.60 -10.79 -1.11
N ALA A 66 -10.72 -10.29 -0.55
CA ALA A 66 -11.68 -9.50 -1.30
C ALA A 66 -11.17 -8.05 -1.54
N PRO A 67 -11.21 -7.55 -2.79
CA PRO A 67 -10.88 -6.16 -3.07
C PRO A 67 -11.90 -5.21 -2.44
N PHE A 68 -11.47 -3.98 -2.17
CA PHE A 68 -12.35 -2.87 -1.84
C PHE A 68 -13.29 -2.53 -2.99
N ASP A 69 -12.79 -2.54 -4.22
CA ASP A 69 -13.55 -2.25 -5.43
C ASP A 69 -13.08 -3.18 -6.56
N SER A 70 -13.91 -4.16 -6.93
CA SER A 70 -13.55 -5.18 -7.94
C SER A 70 -13.11 -4.57 -9.28
N ARG A 71 -13.60 -3.37 -9.62
CA ARG A 71 -13.20 -2.65 -10.85
C ARG A 71 -11.72 -2.30 -10.88
N ASN A 72 -11.03 -2.28 -9.74
CA ASN A 72 -9.60 -2.00 -9.68
C ASN A 72 -8.77 -3.05 -10.43
N TYR A 73 -9.20 -4.31 -10.50
CA TYR A 73 -8.57 -5.34 -11.33
C TYR A 73 -8.69 -4.97 -12.82
N ASP A 74 -9.90 -4.69 -13.30
CA ASP A 74 -10.12 -4.27 -14.70
C ASP A 74 -9.32 -3.01 -15.07
N TYR A 75 -9.14 -2.07 -14.14
CA TYR A 75 -8.33 -0.87 -14.37
C TYR A 75 -6.82 -1.17 -14.37
N ALA A 76 -6.36 -2.09 -13.50
CA ALA A 76 -4.96 -2.48 -13.43
C ALA A 76 -4.54 -3.27 -14.68
N GLU A 77 -5.38 -4.19 -15.16
CA GLU A 77 -5.13 -5.01 -16.36
C GLU A 77 -4.97 -4.21 -17.66
N ARG A 78 -5.54 -2.99 -17.72
CA ARG A 78 -5.36 -2.08 -18.86
C ARG A 78 -3.97 -1.46 -18.96
N HIS A 79 -3.10 -1.72 -17.98
CA HIS A 79 -1.76 -1.17 -17.90
C HIS A 79 -0.75 -2.30 -17.80
N GLU A 80 0.47 -2.06 -18.28
CA GLU A 80 1.55 -3.03 -18.11
C GLU A 80 1.76 -3.33 -16.61
N PRO A 81 1.87 -4.62 -16.22
CA PRO A 81 2.17 -4.99 -14.84
C PRO A 81 3.45 -4.32 -14.36
N GLY A 82 3.41 -3.71 -13.16
CA GLY A 82 4.56 -2.98 -12.60
C GLY A 82 4.71 -1.55 -13.13
N ALA A 83 3.94 -1.14 -14.14
CA ALA A 83 3.89 0.26 -14.55
C ALA A 83 3.26 1.10 -13.44
N GLU A 84 4.09 1.83 -12.70
CA GLU A 84 3.64 2.68 -11.61
C GLU A 84 2.59 3.71 -12.08
N PRO A 85 1.53 3.98 -11.29
CA PRO A 85 0.55 5.00 -11.65
C PRO A 85 1.18 6.40 -11.58
N VAL A 86 0.64 7.36 -12.34
CA VAL A 86 1.14 8.74 -12.29
C VAL A 86 0.92 9.31 -10.89
N SER A 87 2.01 9.63 -10.17
CA SER A 87 1.90 10.30 -8.88
C SER A 87 1.36 11.71 -9.08
N ARG A 88 0.20 12.00 -8.48
CA ARG A 88 -0.43 13.34 -8.52
C ARG A 88 0.25 14.37 -7.61
N ARG A 89 1.27 13.96 -6.83
CA ARG A 89 2.03 14.86 -5.95
C ARG A 89 3.46 15.01 -6.45
N PRO A 90 3.99 16.23 -6.61
CA PRO A 90 5.42 16.41 -6.80
C PRO A 90 6.16 15.79 -5.61
N ARG A 91 7.25 15.07 -5.89
CA ARG A 91 8.09 14.34 -4.94
C ARG A 91 8.46 15.24 -3.76
N SER A 92 7.72 15.19 -2.66
CA SER A 92 8.06 15.96 -1.46
C SER A 92 9.30 15.34 -0.82
N LYS A 93 10.37 16.12 -0.67
CA LYS A 93 11.54 15.78 0.14
C LYS A 93 11.13 15.74 1.61
N SER A 94 10.44 14.69 2.04
CA SER A 94 10.11 14.51 3.46
C SER A 94 11.07 13.47 4.02
N PRO A 95 11.75 13.74 5.15
CA PRO A 95 12.67 12.78 5.74
C PRO A 95 11.93 11.51 6.10
N ASP A 96 12.63 10.38 5.99
CA ASP A 96 12.12 9.06 6.29
C ASP A 96 11.67 9.01 7.75
N LEU A 97 10.36 9.10 7.98
CA LEU A 97 9.75 9.02 9.32
C LEU A 97 10.11 7.69 10.00
N VAL A 98 10.45 6.66 9.22
CA VAL A 98 10.93 5.38 9.74
C VAL A 98 12.33 5.53 10.37
N GLU A 99 13.26 6.25 9.72
CA GLU A 99 14.57 6.59 10.31
C GLU A 99 14.42 7.47 11.56
N GLN A 100 13.51 8.45 11.53
CA GLN A 100 13.24 9.28 12.71
C GLN A 100 12.66 8.45 13.86
N LEU A 101 11.76 7.49 13.60
CA LEU A 101 11.18 6.62 14.63
C LEU A 101 12.18 5.58 15.16
N LEU A 102 13.07 5.05 14.31
CA LEU A 102 14.16 4.16 14.72
C LEU A 102 15.22 4.87 15.57
N ALA A 103 15.43 6.18 15.37
CA ALA A 103 16.35 6.98 16.18
C ALA A 103 15.87 7.21 17.63
N PHE A 104 14.59 7.00 17.94
CA PHE A 104 14.02 7.14 19.30
C PHE A 104 13.95 5.82 20.10
N VAL A 105 14.43 4.69 19.55
CA VAL A 105 14.45 3.38 20.24
C VAL A 105 15.89 3.00 20.63
N ARG A 106 16.65 3.94 21.22
CA ARG A 106 17.99 3.67 21.77
C ARG A 106 17.95 3.50 23.27
#